data_AF-A0A381S8X6-F1
#
_entry.id   AF-A0A381S8X6-F1
#
_cell.length_a   1.000
_cell.length_b   1.000
_cell.length_c   1.000
_cell.angle_alpha   90.00
_cell.angle_beta   90.00
_cell.angle_gamma   90.00
#
_symmetry.space_group_name_H-M   'P 1'
#
loop_
_entity.id
_entity.type
_entity.pdbx_description
1 polymer ?
#
loop_
_entity_poly.entity_id
_entity_poly.type
_entity_poly.pdbx_seq_one_letter_code
_entity_poly.pdbx_strand_id
1 'polypeptide(L)'
;MMRTFYKLFKEPEGIIYNGGAFLYALCGYIFGFIGLFNVNIYINFLSSLLLAHAMIIAAYLVHECGHNLVFKKIRFNTHLGRFLSWICGSSYGTYEDMRYKHFRHHVDNDDVVWFDYEAFFKGNPKIFKLTKILEWFYIPAHEFIMHFIMMFSSFIIPQRRN
;
A
#
# COMPACT_ATOMS: atom_id res chain seq x y z
N MET A 1 6.43 -13.32 27.85
CA MET A 1 6.46 -12.05 27.09
C MET A 1 5.95 -12.18 25.65
N MET A 2 6.28 -13.23 24.88
CA MET A 2 5.79 -13.40 23.49
C MET A 2 4.27 -13.61 23.34
N ARG A 3 3.58 -14.22 24.32
CA ARG A 3 2.12 -14.52 24.24
C ARG A 3 1.22 -13.29 24.11
N THR A 4 1.67 -12.10 24.50
CA THR A 4 0.86 -10.87 24.47
C THR A 4 0.86 -10.20 23.10
N PHE A 5 1.98 -10.26 22.37
CA PHE A 5 2.11 -9.63 21.05
C PHE A 5 1.31 -10.34 19.96
N TYR A 6 1.21 -11.67 20.00
CA TYR A 6 0.30 -12.43 19.11
C TYR A 6 -1.18 -12.05 19.28
N LYS A 7 -1.56 -11.47 20.43
CA LYS A 7 -2.91 -10.96 20.67
C LYS A 7 -3.08 -9.50 20.26
N LEU A 8 -2.00 -8.80 19.92
CA LEU A 8 -2.00 -7.38 19.54
C LEU A 8 -2.19 -7.18 18.04
N PHE A 9 -1.36 -7.86 17.23
CA PHE A 9 -1.41 -7.81 15.77
C PHE A 9 -2.67 -8.49 15.23
N LYS A 10 -3.16 -8.01 14.08
CA LYS A 10 -4.35 -8.54 13.41
C LYS A 10 -4.20 -10.04 13.17
N GLU A 11 -3.10 -10.40 12.51
CA GLU A 11 -2.65 -11.77 12.28
C GLU A 11 -1.43 -12.11 13.14
N PRO A 12 -1.24 -13.37 13.57
CA PRO A 12 -0.10 -13.80 14.37
C PRO A 12 1.26 -13.47 13.75
N GLU A 13 1.40 -13.67 12.45
CA GLU A 13 2.61 -13.40 11.68
C GLU A 13 2.86 -11.90 11.48
N GLY A 14 1.86 -11.05 11.75
CA GLY A 14 1.97 -9.60 11.66
C GLY A 14 3.06 -9.02 12.55
N ILE A 15 3.44 -9.69 13.64
CA ILE A 15 4.59 -9.28 14.46
C ILE A 15 5.91 -9.30 13.68
N ILE A 16 6.07 -10.27 12.78
CA ILE A 16 7.26 -10.42 11.96
C ILE A 16 7.19 -9.45 10.79
N TYR A 17 6.10 -9.50 10.01
CA TYR A 17 6.01 -8.72 8.78
C TYR A 17 5.75 -7.23 9.03
N ASN A 18 4.68 -6.88 9.76
CA ASN A 18 4.37 -5.48 10.04
C ASN A 18 5.35 -4.89 11.05
N GLY A 19 5.75 -5.67 12.06
CA GLY A 19 6.77 -5.25 13.03
C GLY A 19 8.14 -5.05 12.38
N GLY A 20 8.55 -5.95 11.49
CA GLY A 20 9.79 -5.82 10.72
C GLY A 20 9.77 -4.62 9.76
N ALA A 21 8.67 -4.42 9.04
CA ALA A 21 8.48 -3.25 8.18
C ALA A 21 8.53 -1.95 8.99
N PHE A 22 7.89 -1.92 10.17
CA PHE A 22 7.94 -0.75 11.06
C PHE A 22 9.35 -0.47 11.56
N LEU A 23 10.07 -1.50 12.01
CA LEU A 23 11.45 -1.37 12.46
C LEU A 23 12.37 -0.89 11.33
N TYR A 24 12.22 -1.45 10.13
CA TYR A 24 12.96 -1.04 8.94
C TYR A 24 12.70 0.43 8.59
N ALA A 25 11.44 0.84 8.55
CA ALA A 25 11.06 2.21 8.27
C ALA A 25 11.63 3.18 9.32
N LEU A 26 11.56 2.84 10.60
CA LEU A 26 12.08 3.69 11.68
C LEU A 26 13.61 3.81 11.64
N CYS A 27 14.31 2.68 11.54
CA CYS A 27 15.78 2.68 11.46
C CYS A 27 16.27 3.36 10.17
N GLY A 28 15.67 3.03 9.03
CA GLY A 28 16.00 3.61 7.74
C GLY A 28 15.76 5.12 7.71
N TYR A 29 14.67 5.60 8.33
CA TYR A 29 14.43 7.03 8.48
C TYR A 29 15.54 7.71 9.31
N ILE A 30 15.86 7.16 10.49
CA ILE A 30 16.87 7.75 11.38
C ILE A 30 18.26 7.77 10.71
N PHE A 31 18.72 6.63 10.19
CA PHE A 31 20.05 6.53 9.57
C PHE A 31 20.14 7.28 8.24
N GLY A 32 19.08 7.23 7.43
CA GLY A 32 18.96 8.02 6.21
C GLY A 32 19.03 9.51 6.53
N PHE A 33 18.25 9.99 7.49
CA PHE A 33 18.23 11.40 7.87
C PHE A 33 19.58 11.88 8.42
N ILE A 34 20.22 11.12 9.32
CA ILE A 34 21.56 11.47 9.83
C ILE A 34 22.59 11.53 8.70
N GLY A 35 22.59 10.54 7.80
CA GLY A 35 23.58 10.46 6.74
C GLY A 35 23.42 11.51 5.63
N LEU A 36 22.25 12.14 5.49
CA LEU A 36 22.08 13.32 4.62
C LEU A 36 23.01 14.47 5.02
N PHE A 37 23.36 14.60 6.30
CA PHE A 37 24.23 15.68 6.77
C PHE A 37 25.73 15.32 6.70
N ASN A 38 26.08 14.18 6.09
CA ASN A 38 27.47 13.81 5.88
C ASN A 38 28.07 14.59 4.70
N VAL A 39 29.33 15.01 4.84
CA VAL A 39 30.08 15.73 3.78
C VAL A 39 30.39 14.84 2.57
N ASN A 40 30.47 13.52 2.77
CA ASN A 40 30.73 12.58 1.69
C ASN A 40 29.48 12.39 0.81
N ILE A 41 29.59 12.77 -0.46
CA ILE A 41 28.50 12.71 -1.45
C ILE A 41 27.92 11.29 -1.63
N TYR A 42 28.74 10.24 -1.53
CA TYR A 42 28.27 8.87 -1.66
C TYR A 42 27.41 8.45 -0.48
N ILE A 43 27.79 8.86 0.74
CA ILE A 43 26.99 8.63 1.94
C ILE A 43 25.68 9.39 1.82
N ASN A 44 25.72 10.67 1.44
CA ASN A 44 24.52 11.49 1.24
C ASN A 44 23.56 10.85 0.21
N PHE A 45 24.08 10.38 -0.92
CA PHE A 45 23.28 9.73 -1.96
C PHE A 45 22.64 8.42 -1.46
N LEU A 46 23.42 7.52 -0.84
CA LEU A 46 22.89 6.27 -0.29
C LEU A 46 21.87 6.53 0.84
N SER A 47 22.13 7.53 1.68
CA SER A 47 21.22 7.96 2.73
C SER A 47 19.92 8.56 2.19
N SER A 48 19.98 9.29 1.08
CA SER A 48 18.79 9.78 0.37
C SER A 48 17.93 8.63 -0.11
N LEU A 49 18.53 7.61 -0.74
CA LEU A 49 17.83 6.42 -1.21
C LEU A 49 17.22 5.61 -0.04
N LEU A 50 18.00 5.42 1.03
CA LEU A 50 17.52 4.73 2.22
C LEU A 50 16.36 5.46 2.88
N LEU A 51 16.46 6.79 3.02
CA LEU A 51 15.42 7.63 3.60
C LEU A 51 14.14 7.57 2.76
N ALA A 52 14.26 7.72 1.44
CA ALA A 52 13.13 7.63 0.51
C ALA A 52 12.45 6.26 0.61
N HIS A 53 13.21 5.17 0.60
CA HIS A 53 12.65 3.83 0.72
C HIS A 53 11.97 3.61 2.08
N ALA A 54 12.59 4.05 3.17
CA ALA A 54 12.00 3.97 4.51
C ALA A 54 10.66 4.73 4.61
N MET A 55 10.56 5.91 4.01
CA MET A 55 9.32 6.69 3.95
C MET A 55 8.25 6.03 3.07
N ILE A 56 8.62 5.36 1.98
CA ILE A 56 7.68 4.56 1.16
C ILE A 56 7.11 3.40 1.99
N ILE A 57 7.96 2.66 2.71
CA ILE A 57 7.49 1.59 3.60
C ILE A 57 6.59 2.14 4.72
N ALA A 58 6.94 3.29 5.30
CA ALA A 58 6.09 3.96 6.28
C ALA A 58 4.73 4.34 5.68
N ALA A 59 4.67 4.84 4.44
CA ALA A 59 3.43 5.16 3.75
C ALA A 59 2.54 3.93 3.51
N TYR A 60 3.13 2.78 3.13
CA TYR A 60 2.40 1.51 3.08
C TYR A 60 1.84 1.11 4.45
N LEU A 61 2.60 1.30 5.53
CA LEU A 61 2.09 1.03 6.87
C LEU A 61 0.99 2.01 7.31
N VAL A 62 1.02 3.28 6.87
CA VAL A 62 -0.09 4.23 7.06
C VAL A 62 -1.34 3.72 6.35
N HIS A 63 -1.21 3.21 5.13
CA HIS A 63 -2.30 2.60 4.38
C HIS A 63 -2.91 1.40 5.11
N GLU A 64 -2.08 0.46 5.56
CA GLU A 64 -2.54 -0.71 6.32
C GLU A 64 -3.19 -0.34 7.66
N CYS A 65 -2.68 0.70 8.34
CA CYS A 65 -3.33 1.27 9.51
C CYS A 65 -4.69 1.86 9.16
N GLY A 66 -4.82 2.53 8.01
CA GLY A 66 -6.08 3.04 7.47
C GLY A 66 -7.13 1.94 7.41
N HIS A 67 -6.75 0.80 6.85
CA HIS A 67 -7.59 -0.40 6.74
C HIS A 67 -7.78 -1.20 8.04
N ASN A 68 -7.15 -0.78 9.15
CA ASN A 68 -7.14 -1.49 10.42
C ASN A 68 -6.59 -2.92 10.32
N LEU A 69 -5.57 -3.12 9.47
CA LEU A 69 -4.98 -4.42 9.19
C LEU A 69 -3.70 -4.72 9.98
N VAL A 70 -3.11 -3.72 10.65
CA VAL A 70 -1.89 -3.94 11.46
C VAL A 70 -2.24 -4.56 12.82
N PHE A 71 -3.17 -3.94 13.55
CA PHE A 71 -3.56 -4.37 14.91
C PHE A 71 -5.04 -4.74 15.02
N LYS A 72 -5.38 -5.62 15.97
CA LYS A 72 -6.78 -5.99 16.26
C LYS A 72 -7.62 -4.83 16.77
N LYS A 73 -7.04 -3.94 17.57
CA LYS A 73 -7.75 -2.77 18.11
C LYS A 73 -7.52 -1.56 17.22
N ILE A 74 -8.61 -0.97 16.74
CA ILE A 74 -8.63 0.22 15.87
C ILE A 74 -7.73 1.34 16.44
N ARG A 75 -7.85 1.66 17.74
CA ARG A 75 -7.05 2.70 18.39
C ARG A 75 -5.54 2.59 18.15
N PHE A 76 -4.99 1.37 18.10
CA PHE A 76 -3.55 1.19 17.90
C PHE A 76 -3.15 1.45 16.45
N ASN A 77 -4.00 1.10 15.48
CA ASN A 77 -3.80 1.49 14.09
C ASN A 77 -3.88 3.02 13.94
N THR A 78 -4.83 3.68 14.61
CA THR A 78 -4.93 5.16 14.59
C THR A 78 -3.68 5.82 15.15
N HIS A 79 -3.18 5.38 16.31
CA HIS A 79 -1.98 5.95 16.91
C HIS A 79 -0.73 5.74 16.03
N LEU A 80 -0.53 4.51 15.54
CA LEU A 80 0.59 4.21 14.66
C LEU A 80 0.49 5.00 13.34
N GLY A 81 -0.70 5.03 12.73
CA GLY A 81 -0.97 5.76 11.49
C GLY A 81 -0.68 7.26 11.62
N ARG A 82 -1.10 7.91 12.71
CA ARG A 82 -0.76 9.32 13.00
C ARG A 82 0.73 9.54 13.12
N PHE A 83 1.44 8.68 13.87
CA PHE A 83 2.88 8.76 14.05
C PHE A 83 3.62 8.62 12.71
N LEU A 84 3.26 7.61 11.91
CA LEU A 84 3.88 7.37 10.61
C LEU A 84 3.54 8.46 9.59
N SER A 85 2.34 9.06 9.66
CA SER A 85 1.96 10.20 8.80
C SER A 85 2.89 11.40 9.04
N TRP A 86 3.30 11.63 10.28
CA TRP A 86 4.30 12.64 10.61
C TRP A 86 5.67 12.29 10.02
N ILE A 87 6.12 11.04 10.14
CA ILE A 87 7.37 10.56 9.51
C ILE A 87 7.34 10.82 8.00
N CYS A 88 6.20 10.56 7.34
CA CYS A 88 6.01 10.79 5.92
C CYS A 88 5.86 12.28 5.53
N GLY A 89 5.93 13.22 6.46
CA GLY A 89 5.82 14.64 6.17
C GLY A 89 4.39 15.11 5.83
N SER A 90 3.36 14.41 6.29
CA SER A 90 1.96 14.83 6.12
C SER A 90 1.63 15.98 7.07
N SER A 91 2.16 17.17 6.79
CA SER A 91 2.05 18.36 7.65
C SER A 91 0.75 19.13 7.49
N TYR A 92 0.03 18.92 6.38
CA TYR A 92 -1.12 19.73 5.96
C TYR A 92 -2.48 19.04 6.12
N GLY A 93 -2.51 17.82 6.67
CA GLY A 93 -3.76 17.06 6.86
C GLY A 93 -3.63 16.04 7.98
N THR A 94 -4.74 15.74 8.65
CA THR A 94 -4.74 14.72 9.69
C THR A 94 -4.73 13.32 9.09
N TYR A 95 -4.24 12.35 9.84
CA TYR A 95 -4.37 10.93 9.48
C TYR A 95 -5.84 10.56 9.23
N GLU A 96 -6.77 11.11 10.00
CA GLU A 96 -8.21 10.90 9.83
C GLU A 96 -8.71 11.45 8.50
N ASP A 97 -8.28 12.64 8.09
CA ASP A 97 -8.67 13.23 6.80
C ASP A 97 -8.12 12.40 5.63
N MET A 98 -6.85 11.98 5.74
CA MET A 98 -6.22 11.10 4.74
C MET A 98 -6.96 9.76 4.65
N ARG A 99 -7.22 9.14 5.80
CA ARG A 99 -7.98 7.89 5.89
C ARG A 99 -9.37 8.05 5.31
N TYR A 100 -10.07 9.13 5.64
CA TYR A 100 -11.41 9.41 5.12
C TYR A 100 -11.40 9.55 3.60
N LYS A 101 -10.47 10.34 3.03
CA LYS A 101 -10.32 10.47 1.57
C LYS A 101 -9.95 9.14 0.92
N HIS A 102 -9.07 8.36 1.54
CA HIS A 102 -8.67 7.03 1.07
C HIS A 102 -9.84 6.04 1.03
N PHE A 103 -10.65 5.98 2.10
CA PHE A 103 -11.86 5.16 2.09
C PHE A 103 -12.90 5.67 1.11
N ARG A 104 -13.06 6.99 0.96
CA ARG A 104 -13.95 7.54 -0.07
C ARG A 104 -13.51 7.09 -1.46
N HIS A 105 -12.21 7.02 -1.72
CA HIS A 105 -11.71 6.41 -2.94
C HIS A 105 -12.20 4.96 -3.05
N HIS A 106 -11.93 4.08 -2.09
CA HIS A 106 -12.31 2.66 -2.17
C HIS A 106 -13.81 2.35 -2.10
N VAL A 107 -14.61 3.20 -1.47
CA VAL A 107 -16.05 2.94 -1.24
C VAL A 107 -16.90 3.59 -2.32
N ASP A 108 -16.59 4.85 -2.66
CA ASP A 108 -17.45 5.64 -3.53
C ASP A 108 -16.90 5.74 -4.97
N ASN A 109 -15.59 5.71 -5.15
CA ASN A 109 -14.95 6.04 -6.44
C ASN A 109 -14.23 4.86 -7.10
N ASP A 110 -13.92 3.80 -6.36
CA ASP A 110 -13.08 2.70 -6.82
C ASP A 110 -13.93 1.68 -7.59
N ASP A 111 -13.54 1.45 -8.85
CA ASP A 111 -14.27 0.60 -9.78
C ASP A 111 -13.80 -0.86 -9.77
N VAL A 112 -12.89 -1.21 -8.86
CA VAL A 112 -12.33 -2.57 -8.73
C VAL A 112 -13.40 -3.65 -8.52
N VAL A 113 -14.61 -3.27 -8.09
CA VAL A 113 -15.72 -4.21 -7.84
C VAL A 113 -16.65 -4.39 -9.05
N TRP A 114 -16.55 -3.56 -10.09
CA TRP A 114 -17.50 -3.60 -11.21
C TRP A 114 -17.16 -4.69 -12.23
N PHE A 115 -15.87 -4.90 -12.48
CA PHE A 115 -15.43 -5.97 -13.39
C PHE A 115 -15.02 -7.21 -12.61
N ASP A 116 -15.88 -8.24 -12.66
CA ASP A 116 -15.56 -9.57 -12.14
C ASP A 116 -14.56 -10.29 -13.08
N TYR A 117 -13.27 -10.05 -12.84
CA TYR A 117 -12.19 -10.66 -13.61
C TYR A 117 -12.16 -12.19 -13.45
N GLU A 118 -12.60 -12.73 -12.32
CA GLU A 118 -12.66 -14.18 -12.11
C GLU A 118 -13.71 -14.80 -13.02
N ALA A 119 -14.92 -14.25 -13.05
CA ALA A 119 -15.98 -14.71 -13.94
C ALA A 119 -15.56 -14.55 -15.41
N PHE A 120 -14.91 -13.44 -15.78
CA PHE A 120 -14.37 -13.24 -17.11
C PHE A 120 -13.37 -14.35 -17.50
N PHE A 121 -12.38 -14.66 -16.67
CA PHE A 121 -11.40 -15.69 -16.99
C PHE A 121 -12.00 -17.11 -16.98
N LYS A 122 -12.93 -17.39 -16.07
CA LYS A 122 -13.69 -18.66 -16.05
C LYS A 122 -14.49 -18.83 -17.35
N GLY A 123 -15.11 -17.76 -17.86
CA GLY A 123 -15.83 -17.75 -19.14
C GLY A 123 -14.92 -17.75 -20.38
N ASN A 124 -13.65 -17.33 -20.25
CA ASN A 124 -12.71 -17.17 -21.35
C ASN A 124 -11.39 -17.94 -21.11
N PRO A 125 -11.41 -19.29 -21.07
CA PRO A 125 -10.25 -20.10 -20.68
C PRO A 125 -9.03 -19.95 -21.61
N LYS A 126 -9.25 -19.64 -22.89
CA LYS A 126 -8.16 -19.34 -23.84
C LYS A 126 -7.42 -18.05 -23.48
N ILE A 127 -8.16 -16.99 -23.14
CA ILE A 127 -7.60 -15.70 -22.71
C ILE A 127 -6.86 -15.89 -21.38
N PHE A 128 -7.44 -16.63 -20.44
CA PHE A 128 -6.78 -16.94 -19.18
C PHE A 128 -5.46 -17.67 -19.37
N LYS A 129 -5.44 -18.72 -20.22
CA LYS A 129 -4.21 -19.46 -20.52
C LYS A 129 -3.14 -18.58 -21.17
N LEU A 130 -3.53 -17.73 -22.13
CA LEU A 130 -2.61 -16.78 -22.76
C LEU A 130 -2.04 -15.78 -21.74
N THR A 131 -2.91 -15.22 -20.89
CA THR A 131 -2.51 -14.29 -19.82
C THR A 131 -1.44 -14.94 -18.93
N LYS A 132 -1.67 -16.17 -18.45
CA LYS A 132 -0.67 -16.88 -17.62
C LYS A 132 0.66 -17.13 -18.34
N ILE A 133 0.64 -17.43 -19.64
CA ILE A 133 1.87 -17.59 -20.42
C ILE A 133 2.63 -16.27 -20.50
N LEU A 134 1.94 -15.17 -20.80
CA LEU A 134 2.55 -13.85 -20.88
C LEU A 134 3.11 -13.39 -19.53
N GLU A 135 2.36 -13.57 -18.45
CA GLU A 135 2.83 -13.29 -17.08
C GLU A 135 4.08 -14.10 -16.73
N TRP A 136 4.16 -15.36 -17.18
CA TRP A 136 5.36 -16.19 -17.01
C TRP A 136 6.57 -15.62 -17.75
N PHE A 137 6.36 -14.93 -18.87
CA PHE A 137 7.38 -14.19 -19.61
C PHE A 137 7.62 -12.77 -19.07
N TYR A 138 7.11 -12.43 -17.88
CA TYR A 138 7.18 -11.09 -17.29
C TYR A 138 6.51 -9.99 -18.15
N ILE A 139 5.57 -10.36 -19.00
CA ILE A 139 4.70 -9.43 -19.72
C ILE A 139 3.44 -9.26 -18.86
N PRO A 140 3.15 -8.05 -18.33
CA PRO A 140 2.06 -7.84 -17.36
C PRO A 140 0.69 -7.81 -18.06
N ALA A 141 0.30 -8.94 -18.65
CA ALA A 141 -0.90 -9.06 -19.46
C ALA A 141 -2.18 -8.86 -18.65
N HIS A 142 -2.22 -9.29 -17.39
CA HIS A 142 -3.36 -9.07 -16.52
C HIS A 142 -3.57 -7.58 -16.23
N GLU A 143 -2.48 -6.85 -15.93
CA GLU A 143 -2.51 -5.40 -15.75
C GLU A 143 -3.06 -4.72 -17.00
N PHE A 144 -2.55 -5.06 -18.20
CA PHE A 144 -3.06 -4.46 -19.44
C PHE A 144 -4.54 -4.71 -19.67
N ILE A 145 -5.05 -5.91 -19.35
CA ILE A 145 -6.48 -6.22 -19.44
C ILE A 145 -7.28 -5.34 -18.47
N MET A 146 -6.89 -5.29 -17.21
CA MET A 146 -7.59 -4.51 -16.17
C MET A 146 -7.57 -3.01 -16.50
N HIS A 147 -6.41 -2.51 -16.91
CA HIS A 147 -6.21 -1.11 -17.26
C HIS A 147 -7.01 -0.71 -18.52
N PHE A 148 -7.07 -1.59 -19.53
CA PHE A 148 -7.90 -1.37 -20.71
C PHE A 148 -9.38 -1.28 -20.33
N ILE A 149 -9.87 -2.19 -19.48
CA ILE A 149 -11.27 -2.16 -19.03
C ILE A 149 -11.57 -0.87 -18.26
N MET A 150 -10.69 -0.46 -17.35
CA MET A 150 -10.84 0.81 -16.62
C MET A 150 -10.90 2.01 -17.56
N MET A 151 -10.04 2.06 -18.58
CA MET A 151 -10.02 3.14 -19.58
C MET A 151 -11.36 3.30 -20.32
N PHE A 152 -12.03 2.19 -20.63
CA PHE A 152 -13.30 2.22 -21.35
C PHE A 152 -14.53 2.24 -20.44
N SER A 153 -14.36 2.02 -19.13
CA SER A 153 -15.45 1.95 -18.15
C SER A 153 -16.36 3.18 -18.19
N SER A 154 -15.80 4.39 -18.31
CA SER A 154 -16.55 5.65 -18.42
C SER A 154 -17.48 5.71 -19.65
N PHE A 155 -17.16 4.97 -20.72
CA PHE A 155 -17.95 4.97 -21.95
C PHE A 155 -18.94 3.79 -22.02
N ILE A 156 -18.61 2.67 -21.39
CA ILE A 156 -19.41 1.44 -21.42
C ILE A 156 -20.48 1.48 -20.34
N ILE A 157 -20.16 1.96 -19.13
CA ILE A 157 -21.06 1.92 -17.97
C ILE A 157 -22.11 3.04 -18.11
N PRO A 158 -23.40 2.71 -18.31
CA PRO A 158 -24.44 3.72 -18.52
C PRO A 158 -24.54 4.74 -17.39
N GLN A 159 -24.31 4.30 -16.15
CA GLN A 159 -24.36 5.11 -14.93
C GLN A 159 -23.21 6.15 -14.85
N ARG A 160 -22.18 6.05 -15.70
CA ARG A 160 -21.00 6.93 -15.71
C ARG A 160 -20.92 7.88 -16.91
N ARG A 161 -21.93 7.84 -17.79
CA ARG A 161 -21.94 8.68 -19.00
C ARG A 161 -22.34 10.14 -18.74
N ASN A 162 -22.85 10.47 -17.54
CA ASN A 162 -23.29 11.81 -17.12
C ASN A 162 -22.57 12.24 -15.84
#